data_AF-A0A7S1LMX0-F1
#
_entry.id   AF-A0A7S1LMX0-F1
#
_cell.length_a   1.000
_cell.length_b   1.000
_cell.length_c   1.000
_cell.angle_alpha   90.00
_cell.angle_beta   90.00
_cell.angle_gamma   90.00
#
_symmetry.space_group_name_H-M   'P 1'
#
loop_
_entity.id
_entity.type
_entity.pdbx_description
1 polymer ?
#
loop_
_entity_poly.entity_id
_entity_poly.type
_entity_poly.pdbx_seq_one_letter_code
_entity_poly.pdbx_strand_id
1 'polypeptide(L)'
;EDGCADGRGGRACSLCLPGHYGSTDGDCAPCPQPPDVQRWVLAMGVLALTPVPLFLHSLLSMSSDDRGLFLALRGFRVSVKQMIKQVQTITVISGLNVDWPPIAKRVFEQIGRFTKHMPSVTAAACLQPETSASLEMSVKWGMPVAFVFITVLAVPVSWVVSFLLRRCKNCFFVKILPVDPEALAMGPWDLIRVLMFAGVLFYSTLLQISLEMLTCIPSPNGVFTVATYPHLVCGHSDSEFLALALIAVTAFVVFVGGLFCAVSAAYYNSVRTMAATDLQDRGWF
;
A
#
# COMPACT_ATOMS: atom_id res chain seq x y z
N GLU A 1 26.06 23.04 15.22
CA GLU A 1 25.15 21.88 15.20
C GLU A 1 24.91 21.34 16.62
N ASP A 2 25.19 22.14 17.64
CA ASP A 2 25.07 21.75 19.05
C ASP A 2 23.66 22.05 19.55
N GLY A 3 22.85 21.00 19.74
CA GLY A 3 21.48 21.11 20.25
C GLY A 3 20.52 20.03 19.74
N CYS A 4 20.93 19.21 18.77
CA CYS A 4 20.15 18.05 18.34
C CYS A 4 20.46 16.82 19.19
N ALA A 5 19.46 15.96 19.39
CA ALA A 5 19.65 14.66 20.02
C ALA A 5 20.61 13.78 19.20
N ASP A 6 21.22 12.78 19.84
CA ASP A 6 22.23 11.92 19.22
C ASP A 6 21.72 11.29 17.91
N GLY A 7 22.55 11.36 16.87
CA GLY A 7 22.21 10.81 15.55
C GLY A 7 21.28 11.69 14.71
N ARG A 8 20.91 12.90 15.17
CA ARG A 8 20.08 13.85 14.41
C ARG A 8 20.86 15.06 13.91
N GLY A 9 20.42 15.59 12.77
CA GLY A 9 20.96 16.78 12.14
C GLY A 9 19.91 17.55 11.33
N GLY A 10 20.39 18.53 10.58
CA GLY A 10 19.55 19.36 9.72
C GLY A 10 18.66 20.35 10.48
N ARG A 11 17.82 21.06 9.72
CA ARG A 11 16.91 22.07 10.27
C ARG A 11 15.90 21.40 11.20
N ALA A 12 15.71 22.00 12.37
CA ALA A 12 14.84 21.50 13.44
C ALA A 12 15.17 20.05 13.89
N CYS A 13 16.42 19.61 13.73
CA CYS A 13 16.88 18.26 14.12
C CYS A 13 16.04 17.12 13.53
N SER A 14 15.43 17.35 12.36
CA SER A 14 14.45 16.45 11.78
C SER A 14 15.05 15.32 10.95
N LEU A 15 16.31 15.45 10.51
CA LEU A 15 17.00 14.45 9.71
C LEU A 15 17.84 13.54 10.60
N CYS A 16 17.94 12.26 10.23
CA CYS A 16 18.93 11.36 10.81
C CYS A 16 20.29 11.58 10.11
N LEU A 17 21.37 11.37 10.84
CA LEU A 17 22.71 11.41 10.27
C LEU A 17 22.93 10.25 9.29
N PRO A 18 23.88 10.36 8.35
CA PRO A 18 24.24 9.28 7.43
C PRO A 18 24.43 7.94 8.15
N GLY A 19 23.88 6.87 7.57
CA GLY A 19 23.92 5.53 8.16
C GLY A 19 22.94 5.31 9.32
N HIS A 20 22.02 6.24 9.57
CA HIS A 20 20.90 6.07 10.51
C HIS A 20 19.55 6.26 9.80
N TYR A 21 18.47 5.71 10.36
CA TYR A 21 17.10 5.87 9.88
C TYR A 21 16.14 6.16 11.03
N GLY A 22 15.00 6.80 10.73
CA GLY A 22 13.96 7.05 11.72
C GLY A 22 13.26 5.77 12.16
N SER A 23 13.44 5.37 13.43
CA SER A 23 12.72 4.27 14.06
C SER A 23 11.27 4.63 14.38
N THR A 24 10.44 3.62 14.64
CA THR A 24 9.02 3.79 15.05
C THR A 24 8.86 4.58 16.34
N ASP A 25 9.89 4.59 17.19
CA ASP A 25 9.91 5.29 18.47
C ASP A 25 10.33 6.77 18.33
N GLY A 26 10.68 7.20 17.12
CA GLY A 26 11.15 8.56 16.83
C GLY A 26 12.65 8.74 17.02
N ASP A 27 13.39 7.71 17.44
CA ASP A 27 14.85 7.75 17.54
C ASP A 27 15.52 7.41 16.20
N CYS A 28 16.71 7.95 15.95
CA CYS A 28 17.52 7.58 14.80
C CYS A 28 18.30 6.30 15.11
N ALA A 29 17.89 5.18 14.54
CA ALA A 29 18.55 3.88 14.72
C ALA A 29 19.61 3.65 13.62
N PRO A 30 20.72 2.95 13.91
CA PRO A 30 21.72 2.64 12.89
C PRO A 30 21.17 1.69 11.83
N CYS A 31 21.57 1.89 10.57
CA CYS A 31 21.21 1.02 9.46
C CYS A 31 21.75 -0.40 9.70
N PRO A 32 20.93 -1.45 9.58
CA PRO A 32 21.35 -2.81 9.90
C PRO A 32 22.30 -3.41 8.85
N GLN A 33 22.30 -2.88 7.63
CA GLN A 33 23.06 -3.39 6.49
C GLN A 33 23.57 -2.24 5.62
N PRO A 34 24.65 -2.43 4.85
CA PRO A 34 25.09 -1.45 3.87
C PRO A 34 24.06 -1.30 2.72
N PRO A 35 24.02 -0.14 2.03
CA PRO A 35 23.01 0.17 1.02
C PRO A 35 22.89 -0.88 -0.10
N ASP A 36 24.01 -1.46 -0.55
CA ASP A 36 24.01 -2.45 -1.62
C ASP A 36 23.31 -3.75 -1.21
N VAL A 37 23.59 -4.23 0.00
CA VAL A 37 22.92 -5.42 0.56
C VAL A 37 21.44 -5.11 0.77
N GLN A 38 21.10 -3.91 1.24
CA GLN A 38 19.72 -3.54 1.47
C GLN A 38 18.90 -3.43 0.18
N ARG A 39 19.49 -2.96 -0.93
CA ARG A 39 18.86 -2.98 -2.25
C ARG A 39 18.55 -4.41 -2.70
N TRP A 40 19.48 -5.34 -2.49
CA TRP A 40 19.26 -6.76 -2.77
C TRP A 40 18.17 -7.36 -1.88
N VAL A 41 18.16 -7.04 -0.58
CA VAL A 41 17.10 -7.49 0.34
C VAL A 41 15.73 -6.99 -0.11
N LEU A 42 15.63 -5.73 -0.54
CA LEU A 42 14.40 -5.15 -1.08
C LEU A 42 13.97 -5.86 -2.35
N ALA A 43 14.89 -6.09 -3.30
CA ALA A 43 14.61 -6.81 -4.54
C ALA A 43 14.14 -8.25 -4.29
N MET A 44 14.82 -8.97 -3.38
CA MET A 44 14.43 -10.32 -2.97
C MET A 44 13.08 -10.32 -2.24
N GLY A 45 12.79 -9.30 -1.45
CA GLY A 45 11.49 -9.10 -0.80
C GLY A 45 10.37 -8.92 -1.82
N VAL A 46 10.57 -8.11 -2.86
CA VAL A 46 9.64 -7.94 -3.98
C VAL A 46 9.36 -9.28 -4.67
N LEU A 47 10.41 -10.06 -4.95
CA LEU A 47 10.26 -11.40 -5.54
C LEU A 47 9.52 -12.37 -4.61
N ALA A 48 9.83 -12.36 -3.30
CA ALA A 48 9.18 -13.19 -2.30
C ALA A 48 7.69 -12.85 -2.11
N LEU A 49 7.25 -11.64 -2.48
CA LEU A 49 5.85 -11.23 -2.45
C LEU A 49 5.05 -11.65 -3.70
N THR A 50 5.70 -12.18 -4.74
CA THR A 50 5.03 -12.67 -5.97
C THR A 50 3.92 -13.71 -5.74
N PRO A 51 3.98 -14.59 -4.73
CA PRO A 51 2.86 -15.50 -4.42
C PRO A 51 1.61 -14.79 -3.87
N VAL A 52 1.71 -13.58 -3.33
CA VAL A 52 0.59 -12.84 -2.74
C VAL A 52 -0.53 -12.54 -3.76
N PRO A 53 -0.27 -11.96 -4.94
CA PRO A 53 -1.31 -11.77 -5.95
C PRO A 53 -1.89 -13.10 -6.46
N LEU A 54 -1.12 -14.19 -6.51
CA LEU A 54 -1.63 -15.53 -6.86
C LEU A 54 -2.64 -16.02 -5.83
N PHE A 55 -2.31 -15.84 -4.56
CA PHE A 55 -3.22 -16.15 -3.47
C PHE A 55 -4.49 -15.30 -3.53
N LEU A 56 -4.36 -13.99 -3.75
CA LEU A 56 -5.52 -13.11 -3.94
C LEU A 56 -6.38 -13.54 -5.14
N HIS A 57 -5.77 -13.90 -6.26
CA HIS A 57 -6.49 -14.43 -7.43
C HIS A 57 -7.26 -15.69 -7.08
N SER A 58 -6.64 -16.67 -6.42
CA SER A 58 -7.31 -17.90 -6.00
C SER A 58 -8.53 -17.63 -5.10
N LEU A 59 -8.40 -16.71 -4.15
CA LEU A 59 -9.53 -16.28 -3.30
C LEU A 59 -10.64 -15.59 -4.09
N LEU A 60 -10.31 -14.89 -5.17
CA LEU A 60 -11.26 -14.22 -6.03
C LEU A 60 -11.90 -15.18 -7.05
N SER A 61 -11.20 -16.23 -7.47
CA SER A 61 -11.63 -17.21 -8.48
C SER A 61 -12.41 -18.40 -7.91
N MET A 62 -12.29 -18.70 -6.61
CA MET A 62 -13.13 -19.68 -5.88
C MET A 62 -14.64 -19.36 -5.85
N SER A 63 -15.13 -18.42 -6.68
CA SER A 63 -16.51 -17.94 -6.69
C SER A 63 -17.50 -18.75 -7.51
N SER A 64 -17.08 -19.84 -8.16
CA SER A 64 -17.88 -20.46 -9.22
C SER A 64 -18.57 -21.78 -8.85
N ASP A 65 -17.98 -22.67 -8.02
CA ASP A 65 -18.55 -24.04 -7.86
C ASP A 65 -18.90 -24.49 -6.42
N ASP A 66 -18.18 -24.08 -5.37
CA ASP A 66 -18.46 -24.58 -4.01
C ASP A 66 -19.28 -23.61 -3.13
N ARG A 67 -20.62 -23.72 -3.23
CA ARG A 67 -21.58 -22.88 -2.49
C ARG A 67 -21.36 -22.84 -0.96
N GLY A 68 -20.79 -23.88 -0.34
CA GLY A 68 -20.59 -23.96 1.11
C GLY A 68 -19.43 -23.12 1.65
N LEU A 69 -18.24 -23.30 1.08
CA LEU A 69 -17.03 -22.55 1.47
C LEU A 69 -17.12 -21.08 1.04
N PHE A 70 -17.76 -20.81 -0.10
CA PHE A 70 -17.97 -19.47 -0.62
C PHE A 70 -18.85 -18.61 0.29
N LEU A 71 -19.93 -19.14 0.88
CA LEU A 71 -20.74 -18.40 1.84
C LEU A 71 -19.96 -18.05 3.12
N ALA A 72 -19.14 -18.99 3.62
CA ALA A 72 -18.31 -18.79 4.81
C ALA A 72 -17.19 -17.76 4.56
N LEU A 73 -16.51 -17.84 3.41
CA LEU A 73 -15.44 -16.92 3.03
C LEU A 73 -15.96 -15.56 2.54
N ARG A 74 -17.21 -15.47 2.06
CA ARG A 74 -17.84 -14.20 1.70
C ARG A 74 -18.02 -13.31 2.92
N GLY A 75 -18.50 -13.89 4.03
CA GLY A 75 -18.58 -13.20 5.32
C GLY A 75 -17.21 -12.72 5.77
N PHE A 76 -16.21 -13.61 5.75
CA PHE A 76 -14.82 -13.26 6.10
C PHE A 76 -14.24 -12.16 5.20
N ARG A 77 -14.41 -12.24 3.88
CA ARG A 77 -13.93 -11.25 2.90
C ARG A 77 -14.56 -9.89 3.12
N VAL A 78 -15.87 -9.83 3.37
CA VAL A 78 -16.57 -8.59 3.67
C VAL A 78 -16.08 -8.02 5.01
N SER A 79 -15.93 -8.86 6.03
CA SER A 79 -15.43 -8.47 7.35
C SER A 79 -13.99 -7.95 7.29
N VAL A 80 -13.08 -8.61 6.57
CA VAL A 80 -11.70 -8.15 6.38
C VAL A 80 -11.67 -6.83 5.61
N LYS A 81 -12.43 -6.72 4.52
CA LYS A 81 -12.54 -5.46 3.76
C LYS A 81 -13.07 -4.31 4.63
N GLN A 82 -14.07 -4.60 5.47
CA GLN A 82 -14.65 -3.61 6.37
C GLN A 82 -13.67 -3.25 7.50
N MET A 83 -12.97 -4.22 8.06
CA MET A 83 -11.94 -4.02 9.08
C MET A 83 -10.82 -3.12 8.56
N ILE A 84 -10.30 -3.39 7.35
CA ILE A 84 -9.25 -2.57 6.72
C ILE A 84 -9.75 -1.13 6.53
N LYS A 85 -10.96 -0.94 6.01
CA LYS A 85 -11.56 0.39 5.85
C LYS A 85 -11.73 1.12 7.17
N GLN A 86 -12.13 0.42 8.23
CA GLN A 86 -12.30 1.00 9.56
C GLN A 86 -10.95 1.40 10.16
N VAL A 87 -9.93 0.54 10.08
CA VAL A 87 -8.55 0.87 10.51
C VAL A 87 -8.01 2.08 9.76
N GLN A 88 -8.22 2.14 8.45
CA GLN A 88 -7.82 3.27 7.61
C GLN A 88 -8.55 4.57 8.00
N THR A 89 -9.87 4.51 8.20
CA THR A 89 -10.67 5.67 8.62
C THR A 89 -10.22 6.19 9.98
N ILE A 90 -9.98 5.28 10.93
CA ILE A 90 -9.46 5.64 12.26
C ILE A 90 -8.06 6.24 12.16
N THR A 91 -7.20 5.72 11.27
CA THR A 91 -5.86 6.27 11.04
C THR A 91 -5.95 7.71 10.52
N VAL A 92 -6.84 7.99 9.56
CA VAL A 92 -7.08 9.35 9.05
C VAL A 92 -7.59 10.26 10.16
N ILE A 93 -8.59 9.81 10.94
CA ILE A 93 -9.15 10.59 12.06
C ILE A 93 -8.09 10.89 13.11
N SER A 94 -7.22 9.92 13.41
CA SER A 94 -6.13 10.10 14.39
C SER A 94 -5.09 11.13 13.95
N GLY A 95 -4.97 11.40 12.64
CA GLY A 95 -4.07 12.42 12.10
C GLY A 95 -4.63 13.85 12.14
N LEU A 96 -5.89 14.03 12.54
CA LEU A 96 -6.48 15.37 12.69
C LEU A 96 -5.95 16.05 13.95
N ASN A 97 -5.57 17.32 13.82
CA ASN A 97 -5.07 18.16 14.93
C ASN A 97 -6.23 18.60 15.84
N VAL A 98 -6.79 17.64 16.60
CA VAL A 98 -7.93 17.82 17.51
C VAL A 98 -7.53 17.30 18.89
N ASP A 99 -7.96 17.99 19.94
CA ASP A 99 -7.77 17.53 21.32
C ASP A 99 -8.69 16.35 21.64
N TRP A 100 -8.22 15.16 21.29
CA TRP A 100 -8.95 13.93 21.53
C TRP A 100 -9.02 13.57 23.02
N PRO A 101 -10.16 13.04 23.50
CA PRO A 101 -10.27 12.54 24.86
C PRO A 101 -9.27 11.38 25.11
N PRO A 102 -8.80 11.17 26.36
CA PRO A 102 -7.73 10.20 26.68
C PRO A 102 -8.03 8.75 26.27
N ILE A 103 -9.31 8.38 26.16
CA ILE A 103 -9.74 7.05 25.72
C ILE A 103 -9.52 6.89 24.20
N ALA A 104 -9.85 7.91 23.41
CA ALA A 104 -9.64 7.89 21.97
C ALA A 104 -8.14 7.85 21.62
N LYS A 105 -7.30 8.62 22.34
CA LYS A 105 -5.84 8.57 22.20
C LYS A 105 -5.28 7.16 22.42
N ARG A 106 -5.73 6.45 23.47
CA ARG A 106 -5.32 5.06 23.72
C ARG A 106 -5.74 4.09 22.62
N VAL A 107 -6.95 4.25 22.07
CA VAL A 107 -7.42 3.45 20.93
C VAL A 107 -6.58 3.73 19.68
N PHE A 108 -6.28 5.00 19.40
CA PHE A 108 -5.40 5.39 18.29
C PHE A 108 -3.97 4.90 18.47
N GLU A 109 -3.45 4.87 19.69
CA GLU A 109 -2.13 4.31 19.98
C GLU A 109 -2.10 2.79 19.74
N GLN A 110 -3.15 2.05 20.13
CA GLN A 110 -3.23 0.61 19.89
C GLN A 110 -3.37 0.26 18.40
N ILE A 111 -4.25 0.96 17.69
CA ILE A 111 -4.41 0.81 16.24
C ILE A 111 -3.14 1.29 15.53
N GLY A 112 -2.56 2.40 16.01
CA GLY A 112 -1.30 2.94 15.56
C GLY A 112 -0.16 1.94 15.73
N ARG A 113 -0.08 1.17 16.82
CA ARG A 113 0.93 0.09 16.96
C ARG A 113 0.73 -1.02 15.92
N PHE A 114 -0.52 -1.39 15.63
CA PHE A 114 -0.82 -2.39 14.60
C PHE A 114 -0.41 -1.90 13.20
N THR A 115 -0.66 -0.62 12.88
CA THR A 115 -0.31 -0.02 11.60
C THR A 115 1.18 0.38 11.50
N LYS A 116 1.82 0.80 12.61
CA LYS A 116 3.25 1.14 12.71
C LYS A 116 4.16 -0.10 12.75
N HIS A 117 3.61 -1.27 13.06
CA HIS A 117 4.29 -2.56 12.94
C HIS A 117 4.06 -3.26 11.59
N MET A 118 3.28 -2.69 10.66
CA MET A 118 3.67 -2.87 9.26
C MET A 118 5.06 -2.27 9.20
N PRO A 119 6.09 -3.08 8.87
CA PRO A 119 7.48 -2.68 9.03
C PRO A 119 7.60 -1.31 8.40
N SER A 120 8.28 -0.37 9.07
CA SER A 120 8.90 0.77 8.40
C SER A 120 9.42 0.24 7.07
N VAL A 121 8.66 0.47 6.00
CA VAL A 121 8.79 -0.32 4.78
C VAL A 121 10.11 0.10 4.23
N THR A 122 11.07 -0.76 4.53
CA THR A 122 12.50 -0.57 4.49
C THR A 122 12.97 0.59 5.38
N ALA A 123 14.16 0.44 5.95
CA ALA A 123 14.95 1.61 6.24
C ALA A 123 15.26 2.29 4.89
N ALA A 124 14.24 2.89 4.25
CA ALA A 124 14.30 3.45 2.90
C ALA A 124 15.39 4.51 2.84
N ALA A 125 15.54 5.24 3.95
CA ALA A 125 16.66 6.12 4.27
C ALA A 125 18.05 5.48 4.11
N CYS A 126 18.18 4.16 4.33
CA CYS A 126 19.41 3.40 4.18
C CYS A 126 19.65 2.84 2.75
N LEU A 127 18.76 3.11 1.78
CA LEU A 127 19.02 2.77 0.36
C LEU A 127 20.10 3.66 -0.27
N GLN A 128 20.36 4.81 0.36
CA GLN A 128 21.42 5.74 0.03
C GLN A 128 22.20 6.10 1.31
N PRO A 129 23.45 6.56 1.20
CA PRO A 129 24.23 6.98 2.35
C PRO A 129 23.67 8.24 3.02
N GLU A 130 23.04 9.12 2.25
CA GLU A 130 22.39 10.33 2.75
C GLU A 130 20.88 10.14 2.84
N THR A 131 20.31 10.45 4.00
CA THR A 131 18.87 10.36 4.22
C THR A 131 18.20 11.61 3.66
N SER A 132 17.25 11.44 2.74
CA SER A 132 16.47 12.53 2.18
C SER A 132 14.98 12.23 2.23
N ALA A 133 14.17 13.27 2.44
CA ALA A 133 12.71 13.14 2.40
C ALA A 133 12.22 12.67 1.02
N SER A 134 12.94 13.04 -0.05
CA SER A 134 12.65 12.60 -1.41
C SER A 134 12.81 11.11 -1.59
N LEU A 135 13.84 10.49 -1.00
CA LEU A 135 14.05 9.04 -1.03
C LEU A 135 12.93 8.31 -0.29
N GLU A 136 12.60 8.74 0.94
CA GLU A 136 11.53 8.11 1.73
C GLU A 136 10.17 8.18 1.02
N MET A 137 9.82 9.35 0.47
CA MET A 137 8.58 9.50 -0.29
C MET A 137 8.60 8.74 -1.61
N SER A 138 9.75 8.65 -2.29
CA SER A 138 9.86 7.87 -3.52
C SER A 138 9.55 6.39 -3.30
N VAL A 139 9.96 5.83 -2.15
CA VAL A 139 9.62 4.44 -1.78
C VAL A 139 8.14 4.32 -1.46
N LYS A 140 7.56 5.26 -0.70
CA LYS A 140 6.13 5.30 -0.38
C LYS A 140 5.26 5.39 -1.66
N TRP A 141 5.59 6.28 -2.60
CA TRP A 141 4.90 6.44 -3.89
C TRP A 141 5.23 5.33 -4.89
N GLY A 142 6.37 4.67 -4.74
CA GLY A 142 6.77 3.52 -5.53
C GLY A 142 6.02 2.24 -5.15
N MET A 143 5.44 2.16 -3.95
CA MET A 143 4.76 0.95 -3.47
C MET A 143 3.61 0.46 -4.38
N PRO A 144 2.70 1.32 -4.90
CA PRO A 144 1.70 0.90 -5.88
C PRO A 144 2.30 0.38 -7.18
N VAL A 145 3.36 1.04 -7.66
CA VAL A 145 4.07 0.64 -8.89
C VAL A 145 4.74 -0.72 -8.68
N ALA A 146 5.37 -0.93 -7.53
CA ALA A 146 5.94 -2.21 -7.14
C ALA A 146 4.85 -3.29 -7.08
N PHE A 147 3.67 -2.99 -6.52
CA PHE A 147 2.56 -3.94 -6.51
C PHE A 147 2.07 -4.30 -7.93
N VAL A 148 1.96 -3.33 -8.84
CA VAL A 148 1.64 -3.60 -10.25
C VAL A 148 2.69 -4.51 -10.87
N PHE A 149 3.97 -4.22 -10.66
CA PHE A 149 5.08 -5.03 -11.14
C PHE A 149 5.04 -6.46 -10.60
N ILE A 150 4.83 -6.63 -9.29
CA ILE A 150 4.68 -7.95 -8.64
C ILE A 150 3.50 -8.72 -9.24
N THR A 151 2.37 -8.05 -9.49
CA THR A 151 1.19 -8.69 -10.07
C THR A 151 1.42 -9.10 -11.53
N VAL A 152 2.15 -8.29 -12.30
CA VAL A 152 2.57 -8.65 -13.68
C VAL A 152 3.52 -9.83 -13.67
N LEU A 153 4.50 -9.88 -12.76
CA LEU A 153 5.41 -11.02 -12.57
C LEU A 153 4.68 -12.28 -12.13
N ALA A 154 3.58 -12.15 -11.39
CA ALA A 154 2.77 -13.28 -10.98
C ALA A 154 2.10 -13.98 -12.15
N VAL A 155 1.84 -13.29 -13.28
CA VAL A 155 1.25 -13.91 -14.47
C VAL A 155 2.10 -15.07 -14.99
N PRO A 156 3.35 -14.91 -15.45
CA PRO A 156 4.15 -16.04 -15.94
C PRO A 156 4.37 -17.11 -14.87
N VAL A 157 4.50 -16.74 -13.59
CA VAL A 157 4.60 -17.69 -12.48
C VAL A 157 3.33 -18.54 -12.37
N SER A 158 2.15 -17.95 -12.50
CA SER A 158 0.87 -18.68 -12.49
C SER A 158 0.80 -19.75 -13.58
N TRP A 159 1.33 -19.44 -14.77
CA TRP A 159 1.39 -20.35 -15.91
C TRP A 159 2.37 -21.50 -15.67
N VAL A 160 3.57 -21.18 -15.14
CA VAL A 160 4.57 -22.20 -14.78
C VAL A 160 4.03 -23.13 -13.69
N VAL A 161 3.42 -22.58 -12.64
CA VAL A 161 2.84 -23.36 -11.55
C VAL A 161 1.69 -24.24 -12.06
N SER A 162 0.78 -23.68 -12.88
CA SER A 162 -0.30 -24.46 -13.52
C SER A 162 0.26 -25.60 -14.37
N PHE A 163 1.29 -25.34 -15.18
CA PHE A 163 1.93 -26.35 -16.01
C PHE A 163 2.58 -27.47 -15.19
N LEU A 164 3.30 -27.12 -14.12
CA LEU A 164 3.94 -28.08 -13.21
C LEU A 164 2.90 -28.94 -12.48
N LEU A 165 1.80 -28.34 -12.01
CA LEU A 165 0.70 -29.06 -11.35
C LEU A 165 0.00 -30.02 -12.31
N ARG A 166 -0.21 -29.63 -13.59
CA ARG A 166 -0.77 -30.53 -14.61
C ARG A 166 0.15 -31.72 -14.90
N ARG A 167 1.46 -31.49 -14.94
CA ARG A 167 2.48 -32.53 -15.20
C ARG A 167 2.68 -33.47 -14.02
N CYS A 168 2.50 -32.99 -12.80
CA CYS A 168 2.76 -33.76 -11.58
C CYS A 168 1.49 -34.03 -10.76
N LYS A 169 0.52 -34.76 -11.34
CA LYS A 169 -0.72 -35.16 -10.64
C LYS A 169 -0.49 -35.91 -9.32
N ASN A 170 0.68 -36.55 -9.14
CA ASN A 170 1.06 -37.27 -7.93
C ASN A 170 1.93 -36.46 -6.95
N CYS A 171 2.24 -35.19 -7.24
CA CYS A 171 3.03 -34.35 -6.33
C CYS A 171 2.22 -33.98 -5.07
N PHE A 172 2.88 -34.02 -3.91
CA PHE A 172 2.31 -33.71 -2.58
C PHE A 172 1.55 -32.38 -2.52
N PHE A 173 1.99 -31.37 -3.28
CA PHE A 173 1.34 -30.05 -3.35
C PHE A 173 -0.11 -30.08 -3.89
N VAL A 174 -0.44 -31.02 -4.79
CA VAL A 174 -1.83 -31.19 -5.31
C VAL A 174 -2.76 -31.75 -4.23
N LYS A 175 -2.23 -32.50 -3.25
CA LYS A 175 -3.02 -32.99 -2.10
C LYS A 175 -3.27 -31.92 -1.04
N ILE A 176 -2.42 -30.90 -0.94
CA ILE A 176 -2.54 -29.81 0.04
C ILE A 176 -3.41 -28.66 -0.50
N LEU A 177 -3.28 -28.33 -1.78
CA LEU A 177 -4.11 -27.32 -2.43
C LEU A 177 -5.14 -28.01 -3.33
N PRO A 178 -6.41 -28.18 -2.88
CA PRO A 178 -7.51 -28.57 -3.74
C PRO A 178 -7.89 -27.38 -4.63
N VAL A 179 -6.98 -26.96 -5.51
CA VAL A 179 -7.18 -25.85 -6.43
C VAL A 179 -7.04 -26.39 -7.83
N ASP A 180 -8.07 -26.17 -8.64
CA ASP A 180 -8.04 -26.58 -10.03
C ASP A 180 -6.89 -25.88 -10.75
N PRO A 181 -5.99 -26.62 -11.43
CA PRO A 181 -4.82 -26.04 -12.07
C PRO A 181 -5.21 -25.06 -13.19
N GLU A 182 -6.41 -25.17 -13.75
CA GLU A 182 -6.94 -24.23 -14.74
C GLU A 182 -7.38 -22.91 -14.11
N ALA A 183 -7.91 -22.93 -12.89
CA ALA A 183 -8.33 -21.74 -12.16
C ALA A 183 -7.14 -20.90 -11.65
N LEU A 184 -5.94 -21.48 -11.59
CA LEU A 184 -4.74 -20.81 -11.13
C LEU A 184 -4.09 -19.92 -12.20
N ALA A 185 -4.26 -20.25 -13.49
CA ALA A 185 -3.67 -19.47 -14.57
C ALA A 185 -4.38 -18.11 -14.68
N MET A 186 -3.64 -17.02 -14.42
CA MET A 186 -4.22 -15.67 -14.50
C MET A 186 -4.39 -15.25 -15.96
N GLY A 187 -5.62 -14.88 -16.33
CA GLY A 187 -5.91 -14.13 -17.53
C GLY A 187 -5.70 -12.61 -17.36
N PRO A 188 -5.78 -11.83 -18.46
CA PRO A 188 -5.67 -10.37 -18.41
C PRO A 188 -6.79 -9.71 -17.60
N TRP A 189 -7.99 -10.30 -17.60
CA TRP A 189 -9.11 -9.81 -16.79
C TRP A 189 -8.94 -10.10 -15.31
N ASP A 190 -8.33 -11.23 -14.96
CA ASP A 190 -7.99 -11.57 -13.57
C ASP A 190 -6.93 -10.62 -13.01
N LEU A 191 -5.93 -10.27 -13.83
CA LEU A 191 -4.95 -9.24 -13.50
C LEU A 191 -5.64 -7.92 -13.12
N ILE A 192 -6.54 -7.43 -13.98
CA ILE A 192 -7.31 -6.20 -13.71
C ILE A 192 -8.13 -6.35 -12.42
N ARG A 193 -8.75 -7.51 -12.18
CA ARG A 193 -9.55 -7.77 -10.99
C ARG A 193 -8.71 -7.73 -9.71
N VAL A 194 -7.52 -8.32 -9.71
CA VAL A 194 -6.57 -8.30 -8.59
C VAL A 194 -6.07 -6.88 -8.34
N LEU A 195 -5.68 -6.16 -9.39
CA LEU A 195 -5.22 -4.77 -9.29
C LEU A 195 -6.32 -3.83 -8.76
N MET A 196 -7.56 -3.97 -9.24
CA MET A 196 -8.71 -3.19 -8.75
C MET A 196 -9.02 -3.52 -7.28
N PHE A 197 -8.96 -4.80 -6.90
CA PHE A 197 -9.17 -5.22 -5.52
C PHE A 197 -8.10 -4.61 -4.60
N ALA A 198 -6.82 -4.71 -4.98
CA ALA A 198 -5.72 -4.13 -4.23
C ALA A 198 -5.81 -2.60 -4.18
N GLY A 199 -6.10 -1.94 -5.30
CA GLY A 199 -6.27 -0.49 -5.38
C GLY A 199 -7.35 0.00 -4.42
N VAL A 200 -8.51 -0.67 -4.37
CA VAL A 200 -9.59 -0.34 -3.42
C VAL A 200 -9.17 -0.60 -1.97
N LEU A 201 -8.38 -1.64 -1.71
CA LEU A 201 -7.87 -1.93 -0.36
C LEU A 201 -6.87 -0.88 0.11
N PHE A 202 -5.97 -0.42 -0.75
CA PHE A 202 -4.92 0.53 -0.40
C PHE A 202 -5.31 2.00 -0.62
N TYR A 203 -6.50 2.27 -1.17
CA TYR A 203 -6.96 3.62 -1.54
C TYR A 203 -6.74 4.66 -0.43
N SER A 204 -7.13 4.37 0.81
CA SER A 204 -6.98 5.33 1.90
C SER A 204 -5.51 5.57 2.26
N THR A 205 -4.67 4.54 2.18
CA THR A 205 -3.23 4.67 2.42
C THR A 205 -2.57 5.53 1.33
N LEU A 206 -2.96 5.35 0.07
CA LEU A 206 -2.47 6.18 -1.05
C LEU A 206 -2.90 7.63 -0.92
N LEU A 207 -4.14 7.86 -0.50
CA LEU A 207 -4.65 9.19 -0.22
C LEU A 207 -3.87 9.84 0.92
N GLN A 208 -3.63 9.12 2.03
CA GLN A 208 -2.86 9.63 3.15
C GLN A 208 -1.43 9.99 2.77
N ILE A 209 -0.71 9.09 2.07
CA ILE A 209 0.67 9.31 1.61
C ILE A 209 0.74 10.51 0.65
N SER A 210 -0.26 10.69 -0.22
CA SER A 210 -0.27 11.79 -1.18
C SER A 210 -0.54 13.15 -0.53
N LEU A 211 -1.38 13.18 0.52
CA LEU A 211 -1.69 14.42 1.25
C LEU A 211 -0.62 14.79 2.29
N GLU A 212 0.21 13.83 2.73
CA GLU A 212 1.25 14.03 3.75
C GLU A 212 2.22 15.17 3.41
N MET A 213 2.55 15.35 2.12
CA MET A 213 3.45 16.43 1.68
C MET A 213 2.76 17.79 1.52
N LEU A 214 1.42 17.82 1.55
CA LEU A 214 0.63 19.04 1.37
C LEU A 214 0.19 19.65 2.71
N THR A 215 0.52 19.02 3.84
CA THR A 215 0.16 19.50 5.18
C THR A 215 1.28 20.37 5.77
N CYS A 216 1.06 21.69 5.72
CA CYS A 216 1.96 22.68 6.28
C CYS A 216 1.49 23.14 7.67
N ILE A 217 2.39 23.19 8.64
CA ILE A 217 2.13 23.65 10.00
C ILE A 217 3.05 24.84 10.35
N PRO A 218 2.60 25.78 11.20
CA PRO A 218 3.44 26.88 11.64
C PRO A 218 4.53 26.37 12.59
N SER A 219 5.79 26.67 12.27
CA SER A 219 6.94 26.43 13.15
C SER A 219 7.07 27.57 14.17
N PRO A 220 7.69 27.36 15.36
CA PRO A 220 7.90 28.41 16.36
C PRO A 220 8.59 29.67 15.84
N ASN A 221 9.35 29.56 14.75
CA ASN A 221 10.04 30.67 14.08
C ASN A 221 9.13 31.48 13.12
N GLY A 222 7.82 31.22 13.08
CA GLY A 222 6.86 31.89 12.19
C GLY A 222 6.90 31.41 10.73
N VAL A 223 7.72 30.42 10.41
CA VAL A 223 7.84 29.82 9.07
C VAL A 223 6.92 28.59 8.99
N PHE A 224 6.23 28.38 7.87
CA PHE A 224 5.46 27.16 7.64
C PHE A 224 6.37 26.03 7.16
N THR A 225 6.26 24.86 7.77
CA THR A 225 7.05 23.67 7.44
C THR A 225 6.13 22.46 7.24
N VAL A 226 6.57 21.47 6.47
CA VAL A 226 5.81 20.22 6.29
C VAL A 226 5.72 19.48 7.62
N ALA A 227 4.53 18.99 7.98
CA ALA A 227 4.27 18.37 9.28
C ALA A 227 5.17 17.15 9.57
N THR A 228 5.33 16.27 8.58
CA THR A 228 6.18 15.07 8.71
C THR A 228 7.67 15.40 8.52
N TYR A 229 7.99 16.42 7.71
CA TYR A 229 9.37 16.78 7.36
C TYR A 229 9.66 18.25 7.68
N PRO A 230 9.88 18.61 8.96
CA PRO A 230 10.07 20.00 9.39
C PRO A 230 11.27 20.73 8.76
N HIS A 231 12.21 20.02 8.14
CA HIS A 231 13.30 20.64 7.39
C HIS A 231 12.84 21.25 6.06
N LEU A 232 11.74 20.77 5.49
CA LEU A 232 11.15 21.32 4.27
C LEU A 232 10.28 22.53 4.60
N VAL A 233 10.61 23.67 3.98
CA VAL A 233 9.85 24.91 4.17
C VAL A 233 8.73 24.97 3.14
N CYS A 234 7.52 25.20 3.62
CA CYS A 234 6.37 25.43 2.75
C CYS A 234 6.46 26.84 2.15
N GLY A 235 6.79 26.93 0.86
CA GLY A 235 6.84 28.21 0.16
C GLY A 235 7.45 28.11 -1.23
N HIS A 236 7.26 29.16 -2.03
CA HIS A 236 7.77 29.22 -3.41
C HIS A 236 9.31 29.31 -3.48
N SER A 237 9.98 29.66 -2.38
CA SER A 237 11.43 29.82 -2.32
C SER A 237 12.21 28.51 -2.23
N ASP A 238 11.55 27.38 -1.92
CA ASP A 238 12.21 26.09 -1.73
C ASP A 238 11.91 25.16 -2.92
N SER A 239 12.93 24.94 -3.76
CA SER A 239 12.78 24.14 -4.99
C SER A 239 12.55 22.66 -4.70
N GLU A 240 13.02 22.15 -3.56
CA GLU A 240 12.83 20.74 -3.18
C GLU A 240 11.39 20.48 -2.76
N PHE A 241 10.81 21.36 -1.95
CA PHE A 241 9.40 21.28 -1.58
C PHE A 241 8.50 21.36 -2.82
N LEU A 242 8.76 22.30 -3.73
CA LEU A 242 7.95 22.45 -4.94
C LEU A 242 7.98 21.19 -5.82
N ALA A 243 9.17 20.59 -6.00
CA ALA A 243 9.31 19.35 -6.76
C ALA A 243 8.54 18.20 -6.10
N LEU A 244 8.67 18.03 -4.77
CA LEU A 244 7.97 16.98 -4.03
C LEU A 244 6.46 17.19 -4.02
N ALA A 245 5.98 18.43 -3.89
CA ALA A 245 4.56 18.76 -3.94
C ALA A 245 3.96 18.44 -5.33
N LEU A 246 4.67 18.77 -6.42
CA LEU A 246 4.24 18.45 -7.78
C LEU A 246 4.17 16.93 -8.01
N ILE A 247 5.15 16.18 -7.51
CA ILE A 247 5.12 14.71 -7.59
C ILE A 247 3.96 14.17 -6.75
N ALA A 248 3.72 14.69 -5.55
CA ALA A 248 2.61 14.28 -4.70
C ALA A 248 1.24 14.50 -5.36
N VAL A 249 1.02 15.67 -5.98
CA VAL A 249 -0.20 15.99 -6.74
C VAL A 249 -0.33 15.05 -7.94
N THR A 250 0.76 14.79 -8.66
CA THR A 250 0.75 13.87 -9.80
C THR A 250 0.40 12.45 -9.37
N ALA A 251 1.03 11.95 -8.31
CA ALA A 251 0.75 10.63 -7.73
C ALA A 251 -0.71 10.54 -7.25
N PHE A 252 -1.24 11.59 -6.63
CA PHE A 252 -2.64 11.67 -6.23
C PHE A 252 -3.56 11.52 -7.45
N VAL A 253 -3.36 12.32 -8.50
CA VAL A 253 -4.20 12.28 -9.71
C VAL A 253 -4.12 10.91 -10.38
N VAL A 254 -2.92 10.36 -10.54
CA VAL A 254 -2.70 9.08 -11.22
C VAL A 254 -3.30 7.92 -10.43
N PHE A 255 -3.00 7.80 -9.14
CA PHE A 255 -3.42 6.63 -8.36
C PHE A 255 -4.85 6.78 -7.83
N VAL A 256 -5.15 7.88 -7.15
CA VAL A 256 -6.45 8.12 -6.53
C VAL A 256 -7.49 8.46 -7.60
N GLY A 257 -7.18 9.43 -8.46
CA GLY A 257 -8.04 9.82 -9.58
C GLY A 257 -8.23 8.69 -10.59
N GLY A 258 -7.15 8.01 -10.98
CA GLY A 258 -7.22 6.85 -11.88
C GLY A 258 -8.07 5.72 -11.33
N LEU A 259 -7.93 5.35 -10.05
CA LEU A 259 -8.77 4.33 -9.42
C LEU A 259 -10.25 4.76 -9.38
N PHE A 260 -10.52 6.02 -9.02
CA PHE A 260 -11.89 6.55 -9.01
C PHE A 260 -12.55 6.45 -10.39
N CYS A 261 -11.83 6.85 -11.45
CA CYS A 261 -12.29 6.71 -12.83
C CYS A 261 -12.53 5.25 -13.21
N ALA A 262 -11.61 4.34 -12.87
CA ALA A 262 -11.74 2.91 -13.17
C ALA A 262 -12.96 2.27 -12.48
N VAL A 263 -13.19 2.59 -11.20
CA VAL A 263 -14.37 2.10 -10.46
C VAL A 263 -15.65 2.68 -11.05
N SER A 264 -15.67 3.97 -11.38
CA SER A 264 -16.84 4.63 -11.97
C SER A 264 -17.19 4.06 -13.35
N ALA A 265 -16.18 3.79 -14.18
CA ALA A 265 -16.35 3.14 -15.47
C ALA A 265 -16.87 1.70 -15.32
N ALA A 266 -16.32 0.92 -14.39
CA ALA A 266 -16.80 -0.43 -14.10
C ALA A 266 -18.25 -0.44 -13.61
N TYR A 267 -18.63 0.51 -12.75
CA TYR A 267 -20.00 0.69 -12.29
C TYR A 267 -20.93 1.05 -13.44
N TYR A 268 -20.58 2.04 -14.27
CA TYR A 268 -21.37 2.46 -15.42
C TYR A 268 -21.61 1.30 -16.40
N ASN A 269 -20.58 0.51 -16.71
CA ASN A 269 -20.69 -0.66 -17.57
C ASN A 269 -21.59 -1.75 -16.95
N SER A 270 -21.53 -1.93 -15.63
CA SER A 270 -22.40 -2.87 -14.91
C SER A 270 -23.87 -2.43 -14.95
N VAL A 271 -24.15 -1.13 -14.78
CA VAL A 271 -25.51 -0.58 -14.90
C VAL A 271 -26.02 -0.71 -16.33
N ARG A 272 -25.19 -0.39 -17.33
CA ARG A 272 -25.56 -0.49 -18.75
C ARG A 272 -25.89 -1.92 -19.14
N THR A 273 -25.09 -2.89 -18.72
CA THR A 273 -25.37 -4.32 -18.97
C THR A 273 -26.65 -4.75 -18.27
N MET A 274 -26.87 -4.33 -17.03
CA MET A 274 -28.12 -4.60 -16.31
C MET A 274 -29.36 -3.95 -16.96
N ALA A 275 -29.21 -2.80 -17.59
CA ALA A 275 -30.29 -2.13 -18.31
C ALA A 275 -30.57 -2.77 -19.69
N ALA A 276 -29.55 -3.37 -20.30
CA ALA A 276 -29.64 -4.02 -21.61
C ALA A 276 -30.17 -5.47 -21.53
N THR A 277 -29.93 -6.19 -20.42
CA THR A 277 -30.55 -7.50 -20.20
C THR A 277 -32.03 -7.31 -19.82
N ASP A 278 -32.93 -7.89 -20.61
CA ASP A 278 -34.36 -7.82 -20.37
C ASP A 278 -34.72 -8.48 -19.03
N LEU A 279 -35.74 -7.98 -18.36
CA LEU A 279 -36.19 -8.50 -17.06
C LEU A 279 -36.69 -9.95 -17.17
N GLN A 280 -37.12 -10.38 -18.36
CA GLN A 280 -37.57 -11.75 -18.64
C GLN A 280 -36.46 -12.80 -18.55
N ASP A 281 -35.21 -12.46 -18.90
CA ASP A 281 -34.08 -13.41 -18.80
C ASP A 281 -33.60 -13.65 -17.36
N ARG A 282 -34.13 -12.90 -16.39
CA ARG A 282 -33.74 -13.01 -14.97
C ARG A 282 -34.55 -14.04 -14.19
N GLY A 283 -35.47 -14.77 -14.83
CA GLY A 283 -36.18 -15.90 -14.23
C GLY A 283 -37.12 -15.51 -13.08
N TRP A 284 -37.61 -14.27 -13.06
CA TRP A 284 -38.73 -13.87 -12.19
C TRP A 284 -40.01 -13.91 -13.02
N PHE A 285 -40.58 -15.13 -13.13
CA PHE A 285 -41.92 -15.58 -13.56
C PHE A 285 -41.83 -16.81 -14.47
#